data_AF-A0A2A2F4P5-F1
#
_entry.id   AF-A0A2A2F4P5-F1
#
_cell.length_a   1.000
_cell.length_b   1.000
_cell.length_c   1.000
_cell.angle_alpha   90.00
_cell.angle_beta   90.00
_cell.angle_gamma   90.00
#
_symmetry.space_group_name_H-M   'P 1'
#
loop_
_entity.id
_entity.type
_entity.pdbx_description
1 polymer ?
#
loop_
_entity_poly.entity_id
_entity_poly.type
_entity_poly.pdbx_seq_one_letter_code
_entity_poly.pdbx_strand_id
1 'polypeptide(L)' 'MTMQVDQAIDTHGAEAVYQAAARYLEGDSDALAAVGLAVEDLGEAWRVQSAAWQSMPLEDRAAEYLESYRSLAGC' A
#
# COMPACT_ATOMS: atom_id res chain seq x y z
N MET A 1 19.94 4.20 2.42
CA MET A 1 19.36 3.34 3.45
C MET A 1 17.94 3.06 3.01
N THR A 2 17.64 1.83 2.59
CA THR A 2 16.27 1.43 2.25
C THR A 2 15.49 1.26 3.54
N MET A 3 14.34 1.91 3.67
CA MET A 3 13.45 1.76 4.82
C MET A 3 12.85 0.35 4.81
N GLN A 4 12.64 -0.26 5.99
CA GLN A 4 11.88 -1.51 6.10
C GLN A 4 10.38 -1.22 6.13
N VAL A 5 9.56 -2.18 5.69
CA VAL A 5 8.09 -2.03 5.62
C VAL A 5 7.47 -1.64 6.97
N ASP A 6 7.85 -2.30 8.07
CA ASP A 6 7.35 -1.96 9.41
C ASP A 6 7.68 -0.51 9.79
N GLN A 7 8.86 -0.03 9.41
CA GLN A 7 9.28 1.35 9.68
C GLN A 7 8.50 2.35 8.82
N ALA A 8 8.21 2.01 7.56
CA ALA A 8 7.37 2.83 6.69
C ALA A 8 5.93 2.90 7.22
N ILE A 9 5.39 1.78 7.72
CA ILE A 9 4.06 1.71 8.34
C ILE A 9 4.01 2.56 9.61
N ASP A 10 5.03 2.50 10.47
CA ASP A 10 5.10 3.33 11.69
C ASP A 10 5.22 4.83 11.36
N THR A 11 5.98 5.17 10.32
CA THR A 11 6.25 6.57 9.95
C THR A 11 5.10 7.22 9.17
N HIS A 12 4.54 6.50 8.19
CA HIS A 12 3.59 7.03 7.22
C HIS A 12 2.15 6.51 7.42
N GLY A 13 1.99 5.47 8.23
CA GLY A 13 0.73 4.76 8.39
C GLY A 13 0.57 3.60 7.41
N ALA A 14 -0.14 2.56 7.86
CA ALA A 14 -0.42 1.37 7.06
C ALA A 14 -1.19 1.70 5.77
N GLU A 15 -2.10 2.69 5.82
CA GLU A 15 -2.88 3.13 4.66
C GLU A 15 -2.02 3.76 3.57
N ALA A 16 -1.16 4.69 3.93
CA ALA A 16 -0.27 5.35 2.97
C ALA A 16 0.67 4.34 2.28
N VAL A 17 1.20 3.38 3.03
CA VAL A 17 2.08 2.33 2.49
C VAL A 17 1.31 1.38 1.56
N TYR A 18 0.09 1.00 1.93
CA TYR A 18 -0.78 0.17 1.08
C TYR A 18 -1.10 0.86 -0.26
N GLN A 19 -1.52 2.13 -0.20
CA GLN A 19 -1.85 2.94 -1.37
C GLN A 19 -0.63 3.18 -2.27
N ALA A 20 0.54 3.45 -1.68
CA ALA A 20 1.80 3.57 -2.42
C ALA A 20 2.15 2.27 -3.16
N ALA A 21 1.99 1.12 -2.49
CA ALA A 21 2.23 -0.19 -3.12
C ALA A 21 1.20 -0.50 -4.22
N ALA A 22 -0.07 -0.13 -4.05
CA ALA A 22 -1.10 -0.27 -5.07
C ALA A 22 -0.75 0.51 -6.34
N ARG A 23 -0.40 1.79 -6.21
CA ARG A 23 0.01 2.64 -7.34
C ARG A 23 1.24 2.11 -8.06
N TYR A 24 2.21 1.59 -7.30
CA TYR A 24 3.38 0.94 -7.89
C TYR A 24 3.02 -0.27 -8.73
N LEU A 25 2.09 -1.11 -8.26
CA LEU A 25 1.56 -2.25 -9.02
C LEU A 25 0.76 -1.83 -10.25
N GLU A 26 0.16 -0.63 -10.24
CA GLU A 26 -0.51 -0.02 -11.41
C GLU A 26 0.47 0.61 -12.41
N GLY A 27 1.76 0.69 -12.08
CA GLY A 27 2.83 1.16 -12.96
C GLY A 27 3.49 2.48 -12.56
N ASP A 28 3.11 3.07 -11.42
CA ASP A 28 3.79 4.24 -10.85
C ASP A 28 5.03 3.81 -10.07
N SER A 29 6.16 3.71 -10.78
CA SER A 29 7.43 3.23 -10.21
C SER A 29 7.98 4.09 -9.06
N ASP A 30 7.52 5.33 -8.90
CA ASP A 30 7.99 6.25 -7.86
C ASP A 30 7.10 6.26 -6.60
N ALA A 31 5.92 5.62 -6.65
CA ALA A 31 4.96 5.67 -5.56
C ALA A 31 5.51 5.13 -4.22
N LEU A 32 6.28 4.04 -4.26
CA LEU A 32 6.90 3.46 -3.06
C LEU A 32 8.03 4.33 -2.49
N ALA A 33 8.73 5.08 -3.35
CA ALA A 33 9.78 5.98 -2.90
C ALA A 33 9.22 7.14 -2.06
N ALA A 34 7.96 7.55 -2.30
CA ALA A 34 7.28 8.57 -1.50
C ALA A 34 7.07 8.17 -0.03
N VAL A 35 7.07 6.86 0.26
CA VAL A 35 7.00 6.31 1.63
C VAL A 35 8.35 5.70 2.08
N GLY A 36 9.44 6.08 1.40
CA GLY A 36 10.80 5.67 1.76
C GLY A 36 11.16 4.21 1.41
N LEU A 37 10.28 3.49 0.71
CA LEU A 37 10.49 2.11 0.31
C LEU A 37 11.12 2.04 -1.09
N ALA A 38 12.01 1.09 -1.27
CA ALA A 38 12.52 0.70 -2.58
C ALA A 38 12.38 -0.81 -2.70
N VAL A 39 11.84 -1.26 -3.83
CA VAL A 39 11.56 -2.67 -4.12
C VAL A 39 12.20 -3.05 -5.44
N GLU A 40 12.64 -4.29 -5.55
CA GLU A 40 13.35 -4.80 -6.74
C GLU A 40 12.37 -5.26 -7.83
N ASP A 41 11.20 -5.74 -7.44
CA ASP A 41 10.20 -6.29 -8.36
C ASP A 41 8.75 -6.11 -7.86
N LEU A 42 7.81 -6.43 -8.74
CA LEU A 42 6.37 -6.37 -8.45
C LEU A 42 5.95 -7.36 -7.36
N GLY A 43 6.65 -8.48 -7.20
CA GLY A 43 6.37 -9.46 -6.14
C GLY A 43 6.71 -8.90 -4.76
N GLU A 44 7.78 -8.14 -4.64
CA GLU A 44 8.13 -7.43 -3.42
C GLU A 44 7.12 -6.32 -3.12
N ALA A 45 6.73 -5.52 -4.12
CA ALA A 45 5.63 -4.55 -3.97
C ALA A 45 4.34 -5.21 -3.47
N TRP A 46 4.01 -6.41 -3.97
CA TRP A 46 2.85 -7.18 -3.51
C TRP A 46 2.94 -7.62 -2.05
N ARG A 47 4.15 -7.98 -1.59
CA ARG A 47 4.40 -8.27 -0.16
C ARG A 47 4.27 -7.02 0.71
N VAL A 48 4.80 -5.88 0.25
CA VAL A 48 4.63 -4.59 0.93
C VAL A 48 3.14 -4.28 1.10
N GLN A 49 2.38 -4.36 0.00
CA GLN A 49 0.94 -4.14 0.01
C GLN A 49 0.24 -5.08 1.01
N SER A 50 0.58 -6.37 0.99
CA SER A 50 -0.01 -7.37 1.88
C SER A 50 0.29 -7.11 3.36
N ALA A 51 1.52 -6.71 3.69
CA ALA A 51 1.94 -6.41 5.07
C ALA A 51 1.26 -5.14 5.59
N ALA A 52 1.18 -4.11 4.74
CA ALA A 52 0.46 -2.87 5.04
C ALA A 52 -1.03 -3.15 5.28
N TRP A 53 -1.68 -3.92 4.40
CA TRP A 53 -3.06 -4.35 4.57
C TRP A 53 -3.27 -5.09 5.89
N GLN A 54 -2.37 -6.01 6.26
CA GLN A 54 -2.46 -6.73 7.54
C GLN A 54 -2.22 -5.87 8.78
N SER A 55 -1.64 -4.69 8.62
CA SER A 55 -1.39 -3.74 9.71
C SER A 55 -2.46 -2.65 9.81
N MET A 56 -3.28 -2.46 8.77
CA MET A 56 -4.42 -1.53 8.82
C MET A 56 -5.44 -1.94 9.88
N PRO A 57 -6.03 -0.98 10.61
CA PRO A 57 -7.24 -1.17 11.39
C PRO A 57 -8.38 -1.76 10.55
N LEU A 58 -9.27 -2.50 11.20
CA LEU A 58 -10.37 -3.19 10.53
C LEU A 58 -11.36 -2.21 9.87
N GLU A 59 -11.51 -1.03 10.45
CA GLU A 59 -12.31 0.09 9.91
C GLU A 59 -11.72 0.66 8.62
N ASP A 60 -10.41 0.89 8.56
CA ASP A 60 -9.75 1.42 7.36
C ASP A 60 -9.76 0.40 6.22
N ARG A 61 -9.55 -0.89 6.51
CA ARG A 61 -9.73 -1.96 5.51
C ARG A 61 -11.16 -2.00 4.95
N ALA A 62 -12.15 -1.78 5.81
CA ALA A 62 -13.54 -1.78 5.40
C ALA A 62 -13.84 -0.59 4.49
N ALA A 63 -13.29 0.58 4.77
CA ALA A 63 -13.40 1.76 3.91
C ALA A 63 -12.78 1.52 2.53
N GLU A 64 -11.56 0.98 2.48
CA GLU A 64 -10.87 0.62 1.23
C GLU A 64 -11.65 -0.42 0.42
N TYR A 65 -12.17 -1.45 1.08
CA TYR A 65 -13.00 -2.47 0.43
C TYR A 65 -14.29 -1.86 -0.13
N LEU A 66 -14.92 -0.94 0.60
CA LEU A 66 -16.14 -0.26 0.17
C LEU A 66 -15.88 0.67 -1.03
N GLU A 67 -14.73 1.36 -1.04
CA GLU A 67 -14.30 2.22 -2.15
C GLU A 67 -13.99 1.39 -3.40
N SER A 68 -13.23 0.31 -3.25
CA SER A 68 -12.95 -0.64 -4.34
C SER A 68 -14.24 -1.24 -4.89
N TYR A 69 -15.17 -1.63 -4.01
CA TYR A 69 -16.49 -2.12 -4.41
C TYR A 69 -17.30 -1.06 -5.15
N ARG A 70 -17.30 0.20 -4.73
CA ARG A 70 -17.97 1.30 -5.46
C ARG A 70 -17.39 1.50 -6.85
N SER A 71 -16.06 1.46 -6.97
CA SER A 71 -15.38 1.56 -8.27
C SER A 71 -15.78 0.42 -9.22
N LEU A 72 -15.91 -0.81 -8.69
CA LEU A 72 -16.34 -1.98 -9.47
C LEU A 72 -17.85 -2.01 -9.75
N ALA A 73 -18.66 -1.47 -8.84
CA ALA A 73 -20.13 -1.49 -8.91
C ALA A 73 -20.71 -0.43 -9.83
N GLY A 74 -19.91 0.51 -10.34
CA GLY A 74 -20.25 1.41 -11.46
C GLY A 74 -21.69 1.94 -11.40
N CYS A 75 -21.97 2.81 -10.43
CA CYS A 75 -23.10 3.75 -10.51
C CYS A 75 -22.55 5.16 -10.71
#